data_AF-A0A7L2R9B4-F1
#
_entry.id   AF-A0A7L2R9B4-F1
#
_cell.length_a   1.000
_cell.length_b   1.000
_cell.length_c   1.000
_cell.angle_alpha   90.00
_cell.angle_beta   90.00
_cell.angle_gamma   90.00
#
_symmetry.space_group_name_H-M   'P 1'
#
loop_
_entity.id
_entity.type
_entity.pdbx_description
1 polymer ?
#
loop_
_entity_poly.entity_id
_entity_poly.type
_entity_poly.pdbx_seq_one_letter_code
_entity_poly.pdbx_strand_id
1 'polypeptide(L)'
;ANNFAMKGKRKTLNAGDVLSAMEEMEFQRFVAPLKESLEVYRREQKGKKEARKDKDKKADSEEQDKSREDDNDDDDERMEEEEQNDEEEVDN
;
A
#
# COMPACT_ATOMS: atom_id res chain seq x y z
N ALA A 1 12.71 -7.21 -5.15
CA ALA A 1 11.43 -6.91 -4.49
C ALA A 1 10.64 -8.18 -4.17
N ASN A 2 10.33 -9.04 -5.15
CA ASN A 2 9.56 -10.28 -4.92
C ASN A 2 10.16 -11.14 -3.78
N ASN A 3 11.48 -11.34 -3.80
CA ASN A 3 12.19 -12.06 -2.74
C ASN A 3 11.95 -11.48 -1.32
N PHE A 4 11.74 -10.16 -1.17
CA PHE A 4 11.45 -9.54 0.14
C PHE A 4 10.00 -9.79 0.60
N ALA A 5 9.03 -9.73 -0.31
CA ALA A 5 7.65 -10.08 0.00
C ALA A 5 7.53 -11.54 0.42
N MET A 6 8.16 -12.43 -0.34
CA MET A 6 8.15 -13.88 -0.08
C MET A 6 8.85 -14.24 1.23
N LYS A 7 9.95 -13.56 1.61
CA LYS A 7 10.58 -13.69 2.94
C LYS A 7 9.60 -13.34 4.07
N GLY A 8 8.71 -12.38 3.84
CA GLY A 8 7.63 -12.01 4.77
C GLY A 8 6.37 -12.86 4.66
N LYS A 9 6.37 -13.96 3.89
CA LYS A 9 5.20 -14.79 3.57
C LYS A 9 4.02 -14.00 2.96
N ARG A 10 4.31 -12.89 2.28
CA ARG A 10 3.33 -12.06 1.59
C ARG A 10 3.34 -12.38 0.10
N LYS A 11 2.16 -12.52 -0.47
CA LYS A 11 1.96 -12.64 -1.93
C LYS A 11 1.91 -11.28 -2.61
N THR A 12 1.51 -10.24 -1.88
CA THR A 12 1.44 -8.85 -2.37
C THR A 12 2.74 -8.11 -2.08
N LEU A 13 3.32 -7.51 -3.12
CA LEU A 13 4.45 -6.59 -3.00
C LEU A 13 3.98 -5.28 -2.37
N ASN A 14 4.73 -4.79 -1.38
CA ASN A 14 4.50 -3.47 -0.79
C ASN A 14 5.66 -2.52 -1.12
N ALA A 15 5.49 -1.24 -0.76
CA ALA A 15 6.51 -0.21 -0.98
C ALA A 15 7.86 -0.55 -0.29
N GLY A 16 7.81 -1.18 0.88
CA GLY A 16 8.99 -1.60 1.63
C GLY A 16 9.83 -2.65 0.90
N ASP A 17 9.19 -3.58 0.19
CA ASP A 17 9.87 -4.62 -0.59
C ASP A 17 10.68 -4.04 -1.76
N VAL A 18 10.13 -2.99 -2.38
CA VAL A 18 10.80 -2.27 -3.47
C VAL A 18 11.96 -1.46 -2.91
N LEU A 19 11.75 -0.69 -1.84
CA LEU A 19 12.79 0.14 -1.23
C LEU A 19 13.97 -0.71 -0.72
N SER A 20 13.68 -1.83 -0.04
CA SER A 20 14.72 -2.76 0.44
C SER A 20 15.49 -3.39 -0.72
N ALA A 21 14.81 -3.70 -1.82
CA ALA A 21 15.47 -4.23 -3.01
C ALA A 21 16.34 -3.21 -3.73
N MET A 22 15.95 -1.92 -3.74
CA MET A 22 16.80 -0.86 -4.29
C MET A 22 18.09 -0.70 -3.49
N GLU A 23 18.05 -0.94 -2.18
CA GLU A 23 19.25 -0.95 -1.34
C GLU A 23 20.11 -2.19 -1.59
N GLU A 24 19.52 -3.40 -1.64
CA GLU A 24 20.24 -4.66 -1.88
C GLU A 24 20.88 -4.73 -3.28
N MET A 25 20.23 -4.13 -4.29
CA MET A 25 20.75 -4.07 -5.67
C MET A 25 21.71 -2.89 -5.91
N GLU A 26 22.18 -2.22 -4.85
CA GLU A 26 23.12 -1.08 -4.92
C GLU A 26 22.59 0.14 -5.69
N PHE A 27 21.27 0.28 -5.78
CA PHE A 27 20.58 1.42 -6.37
C PHE A 27 20.14 2.46 -5.34
N GLN A 28 20.90 2.60 -4.25
CA GLN A 28 20.59 3.47 -3.11
C GLN A 28 20.37 4.94 -3.51
N ARG A 29 20.98 5.38 -4.61
CA ARG A 29 20.79 6.74 -5.17
C ARG A 29 19.33 7.05 -5.54
N PHE A 30 18.52 6.03 -5.80
CA PHE A 30 17.10 6.18 -6.13
C PHE A 30 16.18 6.06 -4.92
N VAL A 31 16.68 5.63 -3.75
CA VAL A 31 15.87 5.45 -2.55
C VAL A 31 15.25 6.77 -2.08
N ALA A 32 16.04 7.85 -2.05
CA ALA A 32 15.53 9.17 -1.66
C ALA A 32 14.48 9.71 -2.64
N PRO A 33 14.74 9.78 -3.97
CA PRO A 33 13.72 10.15 -4.96
C PRO A 33 12.44 9.30 -4.90
N LEU A 34 12.55 7.99 -4.64
CA LEU A 34 11.40 7.10 -4.50
C LEU A 34 10.58 7.38 -3.26
N LYS A 35 11.22 7.66 -2.11
CA LYS A 35 10.53 8.03 -0.87
C LYS A 35 9.77 9.34 -1.01
N GLU A 36 10.37 10.34 -1.64
CA GLU A 36 9.72 11.62 -1.93
C GLU A 36 8.48 11.43 -2.81
N SER A 37 8.61 10.68 -3.91
CA SER A 37 7.50 10.39 -4.82
C SER A 37 6.37 9.62 -4.12
N LEU A 38 6.70 8.68 -3.23
CA LEU A 38 5.74 7.91 -2.44
C LEU A 38 4.97 8.81 -1.45
N GLU A 39 5.63 9.78 -0.83
CA GLU A 39 4.98 10.73 0.06
C GLU A 39 3.98 11.61 -0.68
N VAL A 40 4.36 12.13 -1.84
CA VAL A 40 3.45 12.90 -2.71
C VAL A 40 2.24 12.05 -3.10
N TYR A 41 2.45 10.82 -3.55
CA TYR A 41 1.38 9.89 -3.89
C TYR A 41 0.41 9.68 -2.71
N ARG A 42 0.93 9.41 -1.50
CA ARG A 42 0.10 9.21 -0.31
C ARG A 42 -0.75 10.44 0.01
N ARG A 43 -0.20 11.65 -0.11
CA ARG A 43 -0.94 12.91 0.09
C ARG A 43 -2.05 13.08 -0.94
N GLU A 44 -1.76 12.81 -2.21
CA GLU A 44 -2.75 12.88 -3.29
C GLU A 44 -3.89 11.86 -3.13
N GLN A 45 -3.57 10.63 -2.69
CA GLN A 45 -4.58 9.61 -2.46
C GLN A 45 -5.48 9.95 -1.27
N LYS A 46 -4.93 10.54 -0.20
CA LYS A 46 -5.73 11.04 0.94
C LYS A 46 -6.69 12.15 0.50
N GLY A 47 -6.23 13.12 -0.29
CA GLY A 47 -7.10 14.17 -0.82
C GLY A 47 -8.24 13.66 -1.71
N LYS A 48 -8.02 12.58 -2.48
CA LYS A 48 -9.08 11.92 -3.26
C LYS A 48 -10.12 11.21 -2.38
N LYS A 49 -9.70 10.62 -1.26
CA LYS A 49 -10.61 9.97 -0.30
C LYS A 49 -11.39 10.99 0.52
N GLU A 50 -10.79 12.12 0.90
CA GLU A 50 -11.45 13.21 1.64
C GLU A 50 -12.53 13.93 0.80
N ALA A 51 -12.29 14.18 -0.49
CA ALA A 51 -13.27 14.80 -1.38
C ALA A 51 -14.55 13.96 -1.59
N ARG A 52 -14.51 12.65 -1.28
CA ARG A 52 -15.70 11.78 -1.31
C ARG A 52 -16.52 11.84 -0.02
N LYS A 53 -15.92 12.26 1.10
CA LYS A 53 -16.59 12.33 2.42
C LYS A 53 -17.31 13.66 2.68
N ASP A 54 -16.96 14.71 1.92
CA ASP A 54 -17.55 16.05 2.08
C ASP A 54 -18.92 16.24 1.43
N LYS A 55 -19.43 15.26 0.66
CA LYS A 55 -20.80 15.32 0.12
C LYS A 55 -21.90 14.90 1.12
N ASP A 56 -21.54 14.28 2.25
CA ASP A 56 -22.52 13.79 3.24
C ASP A 56 -22.66 14.66 4.51
N LYS A 57 -21.79 15.66 4.74
CA LYS A 57 -21.78 16.45 5.99
C LYS A 57 -22.59 17.76 5.98
N LYS A 58 -23.70 17.83 5.25
CA LYS A 58 -24.70 18.91 5.39
C LYS A 58 -25.96 18.52 6.17
N ALA A 59 -25.98 17.33 6.76
CA ALA A 59 -26.92 16.97 7.82
C ALA A 59 -26.11 16.60 9.06
N ASP A 60 -26.54 17.05 10.23
CA ASP A 60 -25.96 16.74 11.54
C ASP A 60 -24.65 17.46 11.91
N SER A 61 -24.81 18.77 12.09
CA SER A 61 -24.18 19.46 13.20
C SER A 61 -24.80 18.96 14.51
N GLU A 62 -24.14 18.07 15.24
CA GLU A 62 -24.04 18.03 16.71
C GLU A 62 -23.44 16.69 17.19
N GLU A 63 -22.64 16.78 18.25
CA GLU A 63 -22.22 15.68 19.14
C GLU A 63 -20.95 14.84 18.82
N GLN A 64 -20.13 14.74 19.87
CA GLN A 64 -19.02 13.82 20.13
C GLN A 64 -17.62 14.16 19.61
N ASP A 65 -17.00 15.08 20.35
CA ASP A 65 -15.79 14.77 21.13
C ASP A 65 -15.78 13.31 21.62
N LYS A 66 -14.88 12.48 21.05
CA LYS A 66 -14.34 11.23 21.60
C LYS A 66 -13.27 10.68 20.66
N SER A 67 -12.02 10.74 21.13
CA SER A 67 -11.10 9.60 21.23
C SER A 67 -11.19 8.54 20.12
N ARG A 68 -10.14 8.48 19.28
CA ARG A 68 -9.36 7.27 19.01
C ARG A 68 -8.23 7.58 18.01
N GLU A 69 -7.03 7.73 18.55
CA GLU A 69 -5.86 7.12 17.92
C GLU A 69 -6.22 5.66 17.66
N ASP A 70 -6.42 5.32 16.40
CA ASP A 70 -6.28 3.95 15.91
C ASP A 70 -5.56 4.05 14.57
N ASP A 71 -4.25 3.96 14.68
CA ASP A 71 -3.30 3.75 13.58
C ASP A 71 -3.50 2.31 13.08
N ASN A 72 -4.64 2.04 12.47
CA ASN A 72 -4.88 0.83 11.68
C ASN A 72 -4.74 1.21 10.21
N ASP A 73 -3.48 1.29 9.77
CA ASP A 73 -3.09 1.32 8.36
C ASP A 73 -3.04 -0.14 7.83
N ASP A 74 -4.12 -0.89 8.09
CA ASP A 74 -4.34 -2.22 7.53
C ASP A 74 -5.77 -2.28 7.00
N ASP A 75 -5.90 -2.91 5.83
CA ASP A 75 -7.12 -3.06 5.03
C ASP A 75 -7.47 -1.87 4.13
N ASP A 76 -6.99 -1.92 2.89
CA ASP A 76 -7.89 -2.07 1.73
C ASP A 76 -7.08 -1.93 0.44
N GLU A 77 -6.64 -3.07 -0.11
CA GLU A 77 -6.56 -3.28 -1.56
C GLU A 77 -6.50 -4.80 -1.81
N ARG A 78 -7.64 -5.45 -1.52
CA ARG A 78 -7.96 -6.78 -2.04
C ARG A 78 -8.14 -6.65 -3.56
N MET A 79 -7.03 -6.75 -4.31
CA MET A 79 -7.11 -7.09 -5.73
C MET A 79 -7.46 -8.57 -5.82
N GLU A 80 -8.75 -8.84 -6.04
CA GLU A 80 -9.20 -10.11 -6.58
C GLU A 80 -8.74 -10.28 -8.04
N GLU A 81 -8.45 -11.54 -8.37
CA GLU A 81 -8.26 -12.15 -9.71
C GLU A 81 -6.88 -11.95 -10.37
N GLU A 82 -6.24 -12.95 -10.99
CA GLU A 82 -6.75 -14.20 -11.59
C GLU A 82 -5.87 -15.43 -11.23
N GLU A 83 -6.50 -16.58 -11.05
CA GLU A 83 -5.85 -17.89 -11.09
C GLU A 83 -5.24 -18.12 -12.48
N GLN A 84 -3.91 -18.16 -12.58
CA GLN A 84 -3.23 -18.88 -13.67
C GLN A 84 -2.54 -20.09 -13.06
N ASN A 85 -3.25 -21.21 -13.21
CA ASN A 85 -2.77 -22.55 -12.99
C ASN A 85 -1.83 -22.89 -14.16
N ASP A 86 -0.52 -22.77 -13.96
CA ASP A 86 0.48 -23.46 -14.79
C ASP A 86 1.07 -24.60 -13.97
N GLU A 87 0.35 -25.72 -14.00
CA GLU A 87 0.92 -27.05 -13.81
C GLU A 87 1.87 -27.33 -14.99
N GLU A 88 3.13 -26.95 -14.84
CA GLU A 88 4.22 -27.60 -15.59
C GLU A 88 4.87 -28.61 -14.65
N GLU A 89 4.26 -29.81 -14.62
CA GLU A 89 5.00 -31.03 -14.30
C GLU A 89 6.20 -31.13 -15.24
N VAL A 90 7.40 -30.98 -14.70
CA VAL A 90 8.61 -31.55 -15.31
C VAL A 90 9.24 -32.50 -14.30
N ASP A 91 8.59 -33.66 -14.16
CA ASP A 91 9.27 -34.90 -13.87
C ASP A 91 9.94 -35.36 -15.18
N ASN A 92 11.27 -35.17 -15.29
CA ASN A 92 12.26 -36.18 -15.70
C ASN A 92 13.68 -35.59 -15.81
#